data_AF-A0A356E568-F1
#
_entry.id   AF-A0A356E568-F1
#
_cell.length_a   1.000
_cell.length_b   1.000
_cell.length_c   1.000
_cell.angle_alpha   90.00
_cell.angle_beta   90.00
_cell.angle_gamma   90.00
#
_symmetry.space_group_name_H-M   'P 1'
#
loop_
_entity.id
_entity.type
_entity.pdbx_description
1 polymer ?
#
loop_
_entity_poly.entity_id
_entity_poly.type
_entity_poly.pdbx_seq_one_letter_code
_entity_poly.pdbx_strand_id
1 'polypeptide(L)' 'PVIAPLSELDETALIQILTEPKNALTKQYQALFGLEHVDLEFTQDALLAMAKKALARKTGARGLRSIVESA' A
#
# COMPACT_ATOMS: atom_id res chain seq x y z
N PRO A 1 21.32 27.17 -3.48
CA PRO A 1 21.02 25.72 -3.50
C PRO A 1 20.04 25.35 -2.36
N VAL A 2 18.92 24.70 -2.68
CA VAL A 2 17.94 24.22 -1.70
C VAL A 2 18.08 22.70 -1.59
N ILE A 3 18.21 22.19 -0.36
CA ILE A 3 18.29 20.76 -0.05
C ILE A 3 17.08 20.41 0.82
N ALA A 4 16.32 19.40 0.42
CA ALA A 4 15.15 18.89 1.15
C ALA A 4 15.32 17.38 1.39
N PRO A 5 15.79 16.96 2.59
CA PRO A 5 15.91 15.55 2.91
C PRO A 5 14.53 14.90 3.08
N LEU A 6 14.38 13.68 2.57
CA LEU A 6 13.18 12.86 2.74
C LEU A 6 13.35 11.96 3.96
N SER A 7 12.27 11.79 4.71
CA SER A 7 12.23 10.82 5.82
C SER A 7 12.03 9.41 5.28
N GLU A 8 12.58 8.41 5.98
CA GLU A 8 12.30 7.02 5.67
C GLU A 8 10.83 6.67 5.96
N LEU A 9 10.31 5.72 5.19
CA LEU A 9 8.95 5.22 5.38
C LEU A 9 8.93 4.19 6.50
N ASP A 10 8.09 4.40 7.50
CA ASP A 10 7.78 3.42 8.54
C ASP A 10 6.50 2.63 8.20
N GLU A 11 6.14 1.71 9.10
CA GLU A 11 4.97 0.83 8.92
C GLU A 11 3.67 1.65 8.81
N THR A 12 3.52 2.67 9.65
CA THR A 12 2.35 3.54 9.66
C THR A 12 2.21 4.32 8.37
N ALA A 13 3.30 4.91 7.87
CA ALA A 13 3.32 5.63 6.61
C ALA A 13 2.95 4.72 5.43
N LEU A 14 3.40 3.46 5.42
CA LEU A 14 3.00 2.51 4.37
C LEU A 14 1.52 2.17 4.42
N ILE A 15 0.94 1.99 5.62
CA ILE A 15 -0.51 1.77 5.77
C ILE A 15 -1.29 2.99 5.28
N GLN A 16 -0.86 4.20 5.62
CA GLN A 16 -1.49 5.42 5.12
C GLN A 16 -1.43 5.49 3.59
N ILE A 17 -0.28 5.18 2.98
CA ILE A 17 -0.14 5.11 1.52
C ILE A 17 -1.09 4.07 0.91
N LEU A 18 -1.34 2.96 1.60
CA LEU A 18 -2.26 1.91 1.16
C LEU A 18 -3.74 2.32 1.25
N THR A 19 -4.12 3.29 2.07
CA THR A 19 -5.55 3.58 2.37
C THR A 19 -5.99 5.03 2.15
N GLU A 20 -5.17 6.03 2.49
CA GLU A 20 -5.59 7.44 2.55
C GLU A 20 -5.60 8.14 1.18
N PRO A 21 -4.54 8.07 0.34
CA PRO A 21 -4.49 8.79 -0.93
C PRO A 21 -5.70 8.49 -1.81
N LYS A 22 -6.09 9.46 -2.65
CA LYS A 22 -7.14 9.26 -3.66
C LYS A 22 -6.83 8.06 -4.56
N ASN A 23 -5.56 7.89 -4.90
CA ASN A 23 -5.06 6.81 -5.75
C ASN A 23 -4.37 5.71 -4.92
N ALA A 24 -4.82 5.45 -3.70
CA ALA A 24 -4.26 4.37 -2.87
C ALA A 24 -4.47 2.99 -3.56
N LEU A 25 -3.55 2.05 -3.34
CA LEU A 25 -3.59 0.74 -3.99
C LEU A 25 -4.88 -0.02 -3.66
N THR A 26 -5.31 -0.03 -2.40
CA THR A 26 -6.55 -0.72 -1.98
C THR A 26 -7.76 -0.22 -2.77
N LYS A 27 -7.92 1.10 -2.91
CA LYS A 27 -8.98 1.73 -3.71
C LYS A 27 -8.90 1.36 -5.18
N GLN A 28 -7.69 1.26 -5.75
CA GLN A 28 -7.51 0.81 -7.14
C GLN A 28 -8.01 -0.62 -7.34
N TYR A 29 -7.66 -1.54 -6.44
CA TYR A 29 -8.13 -2.93 -6.52
C TYR A 29 -9.62 -3.06 -6.24
N GLN A 30 -10.15 -2.31 -5.27
CA GLN A 30 -11.59 -2.26 -5.00
C GLN A 30 -12.37 -1.79 -6.22
N ALA A 31 -11.92 -0.72 -6.90
CA ALA A 31 -12.53 -0.26 -8.13
C ALA A 31 -12.43 -1.30 -9.26
N LEU A 32 -11.26 -1.95 -9.40
CA LEU A 32 -11.03 -2.99 -10.40
C LEU A 32 -12.00 -4.17 -10.23
N PHE A 33 -12.13 -4.69 -9.01
CA PHE A 33 -13.06 -5.79 -8.70
C PHE A 33 -14.52 -5.35 -8.80
N GLY A 34 -14.82 -4.08 -8.48
CA GLY A 34 -16.15 -3.51 -8.65
C GLY A 34 -16.62 -3.46 -10.11
N LEU A 35 -15.72 -3.46 -11.09
CA LEU A 35 -16.09 -3.60 -12.51
C LEU A 35 -16.71 -4.97 -12.81
N GLU A 36 -16.32 -5.99 -12.05
CA GLU A 36 -16.84 -7.36 -12.12
C GLU A 36 -17.96 -7.61 -11.09
N HIS A 37 -18.51 -6.54 -10.50
CA HIS A 37 -19.52 -6.60 -9.43
C HIS A 37 -19.07 -7.42 -8.19
N VAL A 38 -17.77 -7.42 -7.89
CA VAL A 38 -17.21 -8.07 -6.70
C VAL A 38 -16.78 -7.04 -5.66
N ASP A 39 -17.23 -7.22 -4.42
CA ASP A 39 -16.80 -6.42 -3.28
C ASP A 39 -15.48 -6.96 -2.71
N LEU A 40 -14.46 -6.10 -2.65
CA LEU A 40 -13.15 -6.42 -2.08
C LEU A 40 -12.92 -5.64 -0.79
N GLU A 41 -12.65 -6.36 0.30
CA GLU A 41 -12.34 -5.77 1.59
C GLU A 41 -10.91 -6.10 2.02
N PHE A 42 -10.19 -5.08 2.48
CA PHE A 42 -8.87 -5.24 3.09
C PHE A 42 -9.00 -5.04 4.59
N THR A 43 -8.74 -6.10 5.36
CA THR A 43 -8.76 -6.03 6.81
C THR A 43 -7.53 -5.29 7.34
N GLN A 44 -7.65 -4.72 8.54
CA GLN A 44 -6.54 -4.03 9.20
C GLN A 44 -5.29 -4.93 9.33
N ASP A 45 -5.49 -6.20 9.67
CA ASP A 45 -4.40 -7.17 9.81
C ASP A 45 -3.70 -7.46 8.48
N ALA A 46 -4.44 -7.50 7.37
CA ALA A 46 -3.87 -7.66 6.04
C ALA A 46 -3.00 -6.46 5.66
N LEU A 47 -3.47 -5.24 5.93
CA LEU A 47 -2.71 -4.01 5.67
C LEU A 47 -1.41 -3.96 6.49
N LEU A 48 -1.47 -4.35 7.76
CA LEU A 48 -0.30 -4.47 8.64
C LEU A 48 0.70 -5.50 8.09
N ALA A 49 0.23 -6.69 7.70
CA ALA A 49 1.09 -7.73 7.15
C ALA A 49 1.77 -7.29 5.84
N MET A 50 1.04 -6.59 4.97
CA MET A 50 1.58 -6.04 3.73
C MET A 50 2.67 -4.99 3.99
N ALA A 51 2.42 -4.05 4.91
CA ALA A 51 3.39 -3.03 5.30
C ALA A 51 4.69 -3.65 5.87
N LYS A 52 4.56 -4.64 6.78
CA LYS A 52 5.71 -5.38 7.33
C LYS A 52 6.51 -6.09 6.24
N LYS A 53 5.84 -6.75 5.30
CA LYS A 53 6.48 -7.44 4.17
C LYS A 53 7.21 -6.44 3.24
N ALA A 54 6.67 -5.25 3.05
CA ALA A 54 7.28 -4.20 2.24
C ALA A 54 8.54 -3.60 2.89
N LEU A 55 8.50 -3.39 4.22
CA LEU A 55 9.67 -2.96 5.00
C LEU A 55 10.78 -4.01 4.97
N ALA A 56 10.42 -5.28 5.21
CA ALA A 56 11.39 -6.39 5.19
C ALA A 56 12.11 -6.52 3.83
N ARG A 57 11.41 -6.22 2.73
CA ARG A 57 11.98 -6.24 1.38
C ARG A 57 12.80 -4.99 1.03
N LYS A 58 12.82 -3.95 1.89
CA LYS A 58 13.49 -2.66 1.66
C LYS A 58 13.08 -1.98 0.34
N THR A 59 11.87 -2.25 -0.13
CA THR A 59 11.35 -1.73 -1.40
C THR A 59 10.53 -0.45 -1.21
N GLY A 60 10.25 -0.05 0.03
CA GLY A 60 9.40 1.08 0.38
C GLY A 60 8.01 0.99 -0.27
N ALA A 61 7.39 2.14 -0.56
CA ALA A 61 6.06 2.22 -1.15
C ALA A 61 5.95 1.55 -2.54
N ARG A 62 7.04 1.50 -3.32
CA ARG A 62 7.05 0.85 -4.65
C ARG A 62 6.80 -0.65 -4.59
N GLY A 63 7.28 -1.31 -3.52
CA GLY A 63 7.08 -2.75 -3.35
C GLY A 63 5.68 -3.15 -2.91
N LEU A 64 4.83 -2.21 -2.50
CA LEU A 64 3.48 -2.52 -2.05
C LEU A 64 2.65 -3.17 -3.15
N ARG A 65 2.78 -2.71 -4.40
CA ARG A 65 2.05 -3.29 -5.54
C ARG A 65 2.45 -4.75 -5.79
N SER A 66 3.76 -5.04 -5.83
CA SER A 66 4.20 -6.41 -6.07
C SER A 66 3.77 -7.35 -4.94
N ILE A 67 3.65 -6.85 -3.71
CA ILE A 67 3.12 -7.63 -2.57
C ILE A 67 1.64 -7.98 -2.73
N VAL A 68 0.83 -7.06 -3.27
CA VAL A 68 -0.58 -7.34 -3.58
C VAL A 68 -0.72 -8.33 -4.73
N GLU A 69 0.08 -8.17 -5.78
CA GLU A 69 -0.03 -9.03 -6.99
C GLU A 69 0.54 -10.44 -6.81
N SER A 70 1.44 -10.63 -5.84
CA SER A 70 2.03 -11.95 -5.54
C SER A 70 1.36 -12.68 -4.38
N ALA A 71 0.19 -12.19 -3.94
CA ALA A 71 -0.66 -12.84 -2.95
C ALA A 71 -1.51 -13.94 -3.56
#